data_AF-A0A5N5FUT7-F1
#
_entry.id   AF-A0A5N5FUT7-F1
#
_cell.length_a   1.000
_cell.length_b   1.000
_cell.length_c   1.000
_cell.angle_alpha   90.00
_cell.angle_beta   90.00
_cell.angle_gamma   90.00
#
_symmetry.space_group_name_H-M   'P 1'
#
loop_
_entity.id
_entity.type
_entity.pdbx_description
1 polymer ?
#
loop_
_entity_poly.entity_id
_entity_poly.type
_entity_poly.pdbx_seq_one_letter_code
_entity_poly.pdbx_strand_id
1 'polypeptide(L)'
;MMQPSVMEDTRPNWLPSTWVYYTVTRSNPDRKTFGRVDKYYISPEEKMYRSEKSVKEYLGMPYNSRKSVKRHASATMAMKEQKM
;
A
#
# COMPACT_ATOMS: atom_id res chain seq x y z
N MET A 1 17.19 -1.87 23.22
CA MET A 1 16.22 -2.85 22.70
C MET A 1 15.07 -2.05 22.10
N MET A 2 14.92 -2.01 20.78
CA MET A 2 13.81 -1.29 20.13
C MET A 2 12.60 -2.23 20.07
N GLN A 3 11.59 -1.96 20.89
CA GLN A 3 10.31 -2.66 20.82
C GLN A 3 9.63 -2.31 19.49
N PRO A 4 9.17 -3.28 18.68
CA PRO A 4 8.34 -2.99 17.53
C PRO A 4 7.00 -2.46 18.05
N SER A 5 6.72 -1.20 17.77
CA SER A 5 5.39 -0.60 17.95
C SER A 5 4.41 -1.36 17.05
N VAL A 6 3.74 -2.37 17.60
CA VAL A 6 2.64 -3.08 16.94
C VAL A 6 1.45 -2.13 16.95
N MET A 7 1.35 -1.29 15.91
CA MET A 7 0.17 -0.45 15.70
C MET A 7 -0.99 -1.35 15.25
N GLU A 8 -1.80 -1.83 16.20
CA GLU A 8 -3.00 -2.64 15.93
C GLU A 8 -3.99 -1.95 14.97
N ASP A 9 -4.00 -0.61 14.93
CA ASP A 9 -4.86 0.20 14.04
C ASP A 9 -4.58 0.06 12.53
N THR A 10 -3.55 -0.70 12.15
CA THR A 10 -3.15 -0.83 10.74
C THR A 10 -3.71 -2.09 10.07
N ARG A 11 -4.38 -2.98 10.82
CA ARG A 11 -4.92 -4.22 10.27
C ARG A 11 -6.08 -3.93 9.30
N PRO A 12 -6.04 -4.46 8.06
CA PRO A 12 -7.16 -4.29 7.14
C PRO A 12 -8.39 -5.07 7.60
N ASN A 13 -9.57 -4.46 7.51
CA ASN A 13 -10.86 -5.08 7.86
C ASN A 13 -11.23 -6.32 7.04
N TRP A 14 -10.67 -6.46 5.82
CA TRP A 14 -10.89 -7.60 4.95
C TRP A 14 -10.01 -8.81 5.29
N LEU A 15 -9.00 -8.64 6.14
CA LEU A 15 -8.06 -9.70 6.48
C LEU A 15 -8.66 -10.61 7.57
N PRO A 16 -8.85 -11.92 7.33
CA PRO A 16 -9.46 -12.83 8.30
C PRO A 16 -8.70 -12.85 9.62
N SER A 17 -9.39 -13.04 10.75
CA SER A 17 -8.83 -12.98 12.11
C SER A 17 -7.63 -13.91 12.32
N THR A 18 -7.64 -15.07 11.66
CA THR A 18 -6.60 -16.11 11.71
C THR A 18 -5.27 -15.71 11.06
N TRP A 19 -5.21 -14.55 10.39
CA TRP A 19 -4.00 -14.05 9.77
C TRP A 19 -3.29 -13.06 10.67
N VAL A 20 -1.96 -13.06 10.59
CA VAL A 20 -1.11 -12.07 11.28
C VAL A 20 -0.73 -10.99 10.28
N TYR A 21 -0.85 -9.73 10.70
CA TYR A 21 -0.43 -8.57 9.91
C TYR A 21 0.55 -7.73 10.72
N TYR A 22 1.67 -7.37 10.11
CA TYR A 22 2.61 -6.43 10.71
C TYR A 22 3.29 -5.58 9.63
N THR A 23 3.72 -4.40 10.07
CA THR A 23 4.43 -3.44 9.25
C THR A 23 5.85 -3.29 9.76
N VAL A 24 6.81 -3.20 8.82
CA VAL A 24 8.21 -2.95 9.16
C VAL A 24 8.65 -1.69 8.46
N THR A 25 8.99 -0.67 9.25
CA THR A 25 9.60 0.54 8.72
C THR A 25 11.08 0.30 8.47
N ARG A 26 11.54 0.60 7.25
CA ARG A 26 12.96 0.50 6.91
C ARG A 26 13.75 1.58 7.66
N SER A 27 14.54 1.15 8.63
CA SER A 27 15.31 2.01 9.52
C SER A 27 16.72 2.35 9.01
N ASN A 28 17.13 1.85 7.85
CA ASN A 28 18.48 2.09 7.32
C ASN A 28 18.56 3.49 6.65
N PRO A 29 19.26 4.47 7.26
CA PRO A 29 19.25 5.88 6.84
C PRO A 29 19.97 6.12 5.52
N ASP A 30 20.97 5.30 5.16
CA ASP A 30 21.77 5.48 3.94
C ASP A 30 21.07 4.97 2.67
N ARG A 31 19.89 4.37 2.80
CA ARG A 31 19.13 3.89 1.65
C ARG A 31 18.12 4.93 1.21
N LYS A 32 18.00 5.12 -0.11
CA LYS A 32 16.90 5.88 -0.75
C LYS A 32 15.48 5.42 -0.33
N THR A 33 15.38 4.23 0.26
CA THR A 33 14.12 3.67 0.79
C THR A 33 13.94 3.84 2.30
N PHE A 34 14.77 4.64 2.97
CA PHE A 34 14.62 4.98 4.38
C PHE A 34 13.21 5.52 4.67
N GLY A 35 12.62 5.10 5.78
CA GLY A 35 11.26 5.50 6.17
C GLY A 35 10.14 4.83 5.38
N ARG A 36 10.43 4.01 4.36
CA ARG A 36 9.38 3.22 3.68
C ARG A 36 8.87 2.12 4.60
N VAL A 37 7.56 1.92 4.58
CA VAL A 37 6.87 0.88 5.35
C VAL A 37 6.62 -0.33 4.45
N ASP A 38 7.24 -1.45 4.78
CA ASP A 38 6.92 -2.75 4.19
C ASP A 38 5.76 -3.38 4.96
N LYS A 39 4.86 -4.07 4.23
CA LYS A 39 3.70 -4.75 4.80
C LYS A 39 3.87 -6.26 4.67
N TYR A 40 3.55 -6.99 5.73
CA TYR A 40 3.66 -8.44 5.78
C TYR A 40 2.38 -9.06 6.31
N TYR A 41 1.98 -10.15 5.66
CA TYR A 41 0.80 -10.93 5.99
C TYR A 41 1.24 -12.39 6.15
N ILE A 42 0.95 -13.02 7.29
CA ILE A 42 1.25 -14.43 7.54
C ILE A 42 -0.08 -15.19 7.58
N SER A 43 -0.19 -16.23 6.76
CA SER A 43 -1.33 -17.14 6.76
C SER A 43 -1.28 -18.09 7.98
N PRO A 44 -2.41 -18.73 8.34
CA PRO A 44 -2.40 -19.78 9.35
C PRO A 44 -1.52 -20.99 8.97
N GLU A 45 -1.17 -21.15 7.69
CA GLU A 45 -0.23 -22.17 7.19
C GLU A 45 1.23 -21.69 7.22
N GLU A 46 1.54 -20.62 7.96
CA GLU A 46 2.85 -19.97 8.04
C GLU A 46 3.39 -19.45 6.70
N LYS A 47 2.55 -19.31 5.67
CA LYS A 47 2.96 -18.71 4.40
C LYS A 47 2.98 -17.20 4.53
N MET A 48 4.10 -16.61 4.12
CA MET A 48 4.35 -15.18 4.20
C MET A 48 4.07 -14.50 2.85
N TYR A 49 3.27 -13.44 2.89
CA TYR A 49 2.93 -12.61 1.75
C TYR A 49 3.36 -11.16 1.98
N ARG A 50 3.86 -10.51 0.93
CA ARG A 50 4.31 -9.10 0.97
C ARG A 50 3.36 -8.14 0.28
N SER A 51 2.29 -8.66 -0.34
CA SER A 51 1.36 -7.85 -1.13
C SER A 51 -0.09 -8.22 -0.82
N GLU A 52 -0.95 -7.20 -0.78
CA GLU A 52 -2.40 -7.39 -0.63
C GLU A 52 -2.97 -8.23 -1.79
N LYS A 53 -2.44 -8.06 -3.01
CA LYS A 53 -2.83 -8.83 -4.19
C LYS A 53 -2.66 -10.33 -3.93
N SER A 54 -1.49 -10.75 -3.49
CA SER A 54 -1.19 -12.17 -3.26
C SER A 54 -2.06 -12.77 -2.16
N VAL A 55 -2.37 -11.99 -1.11
CA VAL A 55 -3.27 -12.44 -0.04
C VAL A 55 -4.69 -12.62 -0.58
N LYS A 56 -5.19 -11.66 -1.36
CA LYS A 56 -6.53 -11.76 -1.95
C LYS A 56 -6.65 -12.89 -2.96
N GLU A 57 -5.61 -13.15 -3.76
CA GLU A 57 -5.54 -14.32 -4.64
C GLU A 57 -5.63 -15.62 -3.85
N TYR A 58 -4.91 -15.72 -2.71
CA TYR A 58 -5.01 -16.88 -1.83
C TYR A 58 -6.41 -17.04 -1.20
N LEU A 59 -7.03 -15.93 -0.80
CA LEU A 59 -8.38 -15.93 -0.23
C LEU A 59 -9.50 -16.06 -1.28
N GLY A 60 -9.19 -16.12 -2.57
CA GLY A 60 -10.17 -16.11 -3.65
C GLY A 60 -10.98 -14.80 -3.76
N MET A 61 -10.46 -13.70 -3.19
CA MET A 61 -11.12 -12.39 -3.18
C MET A 61 -10.74 -11.54 -4.39
N PRO A 62 -11.64 -10.67 -4.88
CA PRO A 62 -11.31 -9.74 -5.95
C PRO A 62 -10.31 -8.67 -5.48
N TYR A 63 -9.18 -8.55 -6.18
CA TYR A 63 -8.20 -7.48 -5.97
C TYR A 63 -8.48 -6.29 -6.90
N ASN A 64 -9.06 -5.23 -6.35
CA ASN A 64 -9.15 -3.94 -7.05
C ASN A 64 -7.81 -3.22 -6.96
N SER A 65 -6.96 -3.38 -7.98
CA SER A 65 -5.80 -2.51 -8.13
C SER A 65 -6.31 -1.08 -8.18
N ARG A 66 -5.92 -0.23 -7.23
CA ARG A 66 -6.15 1.21 -7.34
C ARG A 66 -5.38 1.66 -8.57
N LYS A 67 -6.03 1.70 -9.74
CA LYS A 67 -5.46 2.33 -10.93
C LYS A 67 -5.26 3.78 -10.52
N SER A 68 -4.00 4.18 -10.34
CA SER A 68 -3.65 5.58 -10.16
C SER A 68 -4.18 6.28 -11.40
N VAL A 69 -5.26 7.07 -11.23
CA VAL A 69 -5.76 7.92 -12.29
C VAL A 69 -4.64 8.93 -12.53
N LYS A 70 -3.85 8.71 -13.58
CA LYS A 70 -2.97 9.74 -14.12
C LYS A 70 -3.88 10.89 -14.53
N ARG A 71 -4.03 11.87 -13.63
CA ARG A 71 -4.58 13.18 -13.98
C ARG A 71 -3.57 13.79 -14.95
N HIS A 72 -3.75 13.57 -16.24
CA HIS A 72 -3.12 14.41 -17.24
C HIS A 72 -3.72 15.80 -17.04
N ALA A 73 -2.93 16.75 -16.55
CA ALA A 73 -3.33 18.14 -16.50
C ALA A 73 -3.66 18.57 -17.92
N SER A 74 -4.93 18.84 -18.21
CA SER A 74 -5.40 19.36 -19.49
C SER A 74 -4.89 20.79 -19.64
N ALA A 75 -3.67 20.95 -20.13
CA ALA A 75 -3.22 22.19 -20.74
C ALA A 75 -3.83 22.26 -22.14
N THR A 76 -5.03 22.85 -22.27
CA THR A 76 -5.65 23.09 -23.57
C THR A 76 -6.21 24.51 -23.60
N MET A 77 -5.41 25.40 -24.20
CA MET A 77 -5.74 26.56 -25.02
C MET A 77 -6.91 27.48 -24.61
N ALA A 78 -6.56 28.67 -24.13
CA ALA A 78 -7.36 29.87 -24.35
C ALA A 78 -6.49 30.92 -25.09
N MET A 79 -6.21 30.67 -26.37
CA MET A 79 -6.14 31.77 -27.33
C MET A 79 -7.59 32.06 -27.74
N LYS A 80 -8.15 33.23 -27.42
CA LYS A 80 -8.85 34.06 -28.41
C LYS A 80 -9.32 35.40 -27.82
N GLU A 81 -8.86 36.47 -28.50
CA GLU A 81 -9.54 37.75 -28.71
C GLU A 81 -10.21 38.45 -27.52
N GLN A 82 -9.68 39.62 -27.16
CA GLN A 82 -10.53 40.80 -26.99
C GLN A 82 -9.85 42.02 -27.59
N LYS A 83 -10.33 42.34 -28.79
CA LYS A 83 -10.19 43.61 -29.49
C LYS A 83 -11.03 44.65 -28.74
N MET A 84 -10.43 45.77 -28.35
CA MET A 84 -10.99 47.13 -28.35
C MET A 84 -9.85 48.13 -28.25
#